data_AF-A0A7Y4H0T6-F1
#
_entry.id   AF-A0A7Y4H0T6-F1
#
_cell.length_a   1.000
_cell.length_b   1.000
_cell.length_c   1.000
_cell.angle_alpha   90.00
_cell.angle_beta   90.00
_cell.angle_gamma   90.00
#
_symmetry.space_group_name_H-M   'P 1'
#
loop_
_entity.id
_entity.type
_entity.pdbx_description
1 polymer ?
#
loop_
_entity_poly.entity_id
_entity_poly.type
_entity_poly.pdbx_seq_one_letter_code
_entity_poly.pdbx_strand_id
1 'polypeptide(L)'
;MNFQVTVLKILVSYPDGFAAVAELKRDMAILATSGRDWAERTKGLAARVPHLDIFSQKLIERISGGWRITEEGRALLKFMEARPIEAGLPGEREVAAPDQSQRMIPQLFAVEAGRRP
;
A
#
# COMPACT_ATOMS: atom_id res chain seq x y z
N MET A 1 3.70 -3.44 13.88
CA MET A 1 4.61 -3.89 12.80
C MET A 1 4.80 -5.39 12.92
N ASN A 2 4.81 -6.12 11.81
CA ASN A 2 5.16 -7.54 11.80
C ASN A 2 6.60 -7.71 11.26
N PHE A 3 7.48 -8.27 12.09
CA PHE A 3 8.90 -8.44 11.76
C PHE A 3 9.10 -9.33 10.52
N GLN A 4 8.42 -10.48 10.47
CA GLN A 4 8.65 -11.45 9.40
C GLN A 4 8.23 -10.92 8.03
N VAL A 5 7.05 -10.28 7.96
CA VAL A 5 6.58 -9.61 6.74
C VAL A 5 7.53 -8.47 6.35
N THR A 6 8.06 -7.74 7.33
CA THR A 6 9.03 -6.68 7.06
C THR A 6 10.28 -7.22 6.38
N VAL A 7 10.84 -8.33 6.88
CA VAL A 7 12.03 -8.95 6.26
C VAL A 7 11.74 -9.34 4.81
N LEU A 8 10.60 -9.98 4.53
CA LEU A 8 10.21 -10.31 3.15
C LEU A 8 10.06 -9.07 2.25
N LYS A 9 9.44 -8.00 2.78
CA LYS A 9 9.26 -6.73 2.06
C LYS A 9 10.59 -6.03 1.76
N ILE A 10 11.53 -6.03 2.71
CA ILE A 10 12.87 -5.47 2.48
C ILE A 10 13.56 -6.29 1.40
N LEU A 11 13.64 -7.61 1.54
CA LEU A 11 14.37 -8.46 0.61
C LEU A 11 13.85 -8.35 -0.83
N VAL A 12 12.53 -8.31 -1.05
CA VAL A 12 11.99 -8.15 -2.43
C VAL A 12 12.28 -6.78 -3.05
N SER A 13 12.59 -5.76 -2.23
CA SER A 13 12.99 -4.43 -2.71
C SER A 13 14.46 -4.36 -3.13
N TYR A 14 15.29 -5.34 -2.77
CA TYR A 14 16.68 -5.42 -3.20
C TYR A 14 16.82 -6.10 -4.56
N PRO A 15 17.81 -5.70 -5.37
CA PRO A 15 18.20 -6.48 -6.54
C PRO A 15 18.54 -7.91 -6.13
N ASP A 16 18.17 -8.89 -6.96
CA ASP A 16 18.32 -10.32 -6.71
C ASP A 16 17.58 -10.86 -5.48
N GLY A 17 16.83 -10.01 -4.77
CA GLY A 17 16.15 -10.41 -3.54
C GLY A 17 17.10 -10.58 -2.35
N PHE A 18 18.33 -10.03 -2.42
CA PHE A 18 19.38 -10.23 -1.43
C PHE A 18 19.75 -8.93 -0.72
N ALA A 19 19.85 -8.99 0.61
CA ALA A 19 20.39 -7.91 1.41
C ALA A 19 21.48 -8.41 2.36
N ALA A 20 22.59 -7.70 2.43
CA ALA A 20 23.60 -7.91 3.48
C ALA A 20 23.00 -7.63 4.87
N VAL A 21 23.52 -8.28 5.91
CA VAL A 21 23.00 -8.10 7.29
C VAL A 21 23.03 -6.63 7.73
N ALA A 22 24.04 -5.87 7.32
CA ALA A 22 24.16 -4.45 7.66
C ALA A 22 23.03 -3.62 7.02
N GLU A 23 22.76 -3.83 5.73
CA GLU A 23 21.71 -3.13 5.01
C GLU A 23 20.31 -3.53 5.50
N LEU A 24 20.08 -4.82 5.78
CA LEU A 24 18.83 -5.29 6.38
C LEU A 24 18.56 -4.61 7.73
N LYS A 25 19.59 -4.49 8.59
CA LYS A 25 19.48 -3.79 9.87
C LYS A 25 19.18 -2.29 9.69
N ARG A 26 19.83 -1.64 8.71
CA ARG A 26 19.59 -0.22 8.39
C ARG A 26 18.14 0.01 7.97
N ASP A 27 17.64 -0.77 7.01
CA ASP A 27 16.26 -0.60 6.53
C ASP A 27 15.23 -0.91 7.61
N MET A 28 15.51 -1.91 8.45
CA MET A 28 14.67 -2.17 9.61
C MET A 28 14.61 -0.99 10.57
N ALA A 29 15.73 -0.32 10.84
CA ALA A 29 15.75 0.86 11.71
C ALA A 29 14.91 2.00 11.12
N ILE A 30 14.99 2.22 9.81
CA ILE A 30 14.16 3.21 9.09
C ILE A 30 12.68 2.84 9.22
N LEU A 31 12.32 1.59 8.93
CA LEU A 31 10.94 1.12 8.97
C LEU A 31 10.34 1.14 10.39
N ALA A 32 11.16 0.90 11.41
CA ALA A 32 10.75 1.04 12.80
C ALA A 32 10.35 2.48 13.15
N THR A 33 10.90 3.47 12.45
CA THR A 33 10.56 4.89 12.61
C THR A 33 9.46 5.39 11.66
N SER A 34 8.99 4.55 10.74
CA SER A 34 8.00 4.92 9.70
C SER A 34 6.56 5.11 10.22
N GLY A 35 6.33 4.99 11.52
CA GLY A 35 5.04 5.29 12.15
C GLY A 35 3.95 4.24 11.93
N ARG A 36 2.70 4.64 12.19
CA ARG A 36 1.55 3.73 12.31
C ARG A 36 1.14 3.10 10.97
N ASP A 37 1.25 3.81 9.86
CA ASP A 37 0.87 3.30 8.52
C ASP A 37 1.61 2.01 8.14
N TRP A 38 2.93 2.02 8.26
CA TRP A 38 3.73 0.82 7.97
C TRP A 38 3.42 -0.32 8.94
N ALA A 39 3.24 0.01 10.21
CA ALA A 39 2.96 -0.96 11.26
C ALA A 39 1.63 -1.69 11.03
N GLU A 40 0.58 -0.98 10.60
CA GLU A 40 -0.73 -1.53 10.30
C GLU A 40 -0.72 -2.30 8.97
N ARG A 41 -0.02 -1.79 7.94
CA ARG A 41 0.12 -2.49 6.65
C ARG A 41 0.75 -3.87 6.82
N THR A 42 1.89 -3.95 7.53
CA THR A 42 2.58 -5.24 7.77
C THR A 42 1.78 -6.19 8.66
N LYS A 43 0.98 -5.65 9.59
CA LYS A 43 0.06 -6.44 10.41
C LYS A 43 -1.10 -7.02 9.58
N GLY A 44 -1.69 -6.22 8.69
CA GLY A 44 -2.75 -6.67 7.78
C GLY A 44 -2.28 -7.73 6.79
N LEU A 45 -1.04 -7.65 6.31
CA LEU A 45 -0.43 -8.70 5.50
C LEU A 45 -0.24 -9.99 6.31
N ALA A 46 0.32 -9.90 7.52
CA ALA A 46 0.54 -11.06 8.38
C ALA A 46 -0.76 -11.77 8.80
N ALA A 47 -1.87 -11.04 8.90
CA ALA A 47 -3.18 -11.61 9.22
C ALA A 47 -3.70 -12.61 8.16
N ARG A 48 -3.19 -12.54 6.93
CA ARG A 48 -3.60 -13.42 5.81
C ARG A 48 -2.97 -14.79 5.88
N VAL A 49 -1.81 -14.91 6.52
CA VAL A 49 -1.09 -16.16 6.72
C VAL A 49 -0.84 -16.31 8.21
N PRO A 50 -1.84 -16.81 8.97
CA PRO A 50 -1.64 -17.09 10.38
C PRO A 50 -0.51 -18.10 10.54
N HIS A 51 0.30 -17.94 11.58
CA HIS A 51 1.48 -18.79 11.83
C HIS A 51 2.57 -18.70 10.76
N LEU A 52 2.70 -17.56 10.06
CA LEU A 52 3.86 -17.28 9.23
C LEU A 52 5.16 -17.50 10.03
N ASP A 53 6.03 -18.34 9.48
CA ASP A 53 7.39 -18.59 9.97
C ASP A 53 8.35 -18.65 8.80
N ILE A 54 8.93 -17.50 8.44
CA ILE A 54 9.81 -17.35 7.28
C ILE A 54 11.09 -18.19 7.35
N PHE A 55 11.52 -18.60 8.54
CA PHE A 55 12.73 -19.41 8.73
C PHE A 55 12.42 -20.90 8.59
N SER A 56 11.41 -21.37 9.31
CA SER A 56 10.99 -22.78 9.29
C SER A 56 10.41 -23.17 7.93
N GLN A 57 9.72 -22.24 7.26
CA GLN A 57 9.13 -22.45 5.93
C GLN A 57 10.11 -22.19 4.77
N LYS A 58 11.40 -21.90 5.05
CA LYS A 58 12.44 -21.64 4.04
C LYS A 58 12.07 -20.55 3.02
N LEU A 59 11.31 -19.55 3.45
CA LEU A 59 10.93 -18.41 2.61
C LEU A 59 12.09 -17.43 2.39
N ILE A 60 13.10 -17.54 3.26
CA ILE A 60 14.37 -16.87 3.13
C ILE A 60 15.50 -17.87 3.36
N GLU A 61 16.64 -17.62 2.74
CA GLU A 61 17.86 -18.39 2.91
C GLU A 61 19.00 -17.48 3.31
N ARG A 62 19.94 -18.02 4.08
CA ARG A 62 21.15 -17.30 4.48
C ARG A 62 22.24 -17.57 3.45
N ILE A 63 22.79 -16.51 2.87
CA ILE A 63 23.91 -16.56 1.92
C ILE A 63 25.07 -15.78 2.51
N SER A 64 26.31 -16.20 2.29
CA SER A 64 27.55 -15.63 2.85
C SER A 64 27.52 -14.08 2.95
N GLY A 65 27.10 -13.56 4.11
CA GLY A 65 27.03 -12.11 4.41
C GLY A 65 25.62 -11.50 4.52
N GLY A 66 24.55 -12.23 4.22
CA GLY A 66 23.20 -11.68 4.15
C GLY A 66 22.09 -12.71 4.10
N TRP A 67 20.91 -12.21 3.72
CA TRP A 67 19.70 -13.00 3.53
C TRP A 67 19.20 -12.80 2.11
N ARG A 68 18.67 -13.86 1.51
CA ARG A 68 18.00 -13.84 0.22
C ARG A 68 16.58 -14.36 0.36
N ILE A 69 15.61 -13.73 -0.29
CA ILE A 69 14.26 -14.27 -0.41
C ILE A 69 14.23 -15.38 -1.47
N THR A 70 13.64 -16.53 -1.13
CA THR A 70 13.48 -17.64 -2.06
C THR A 70 12.32 -17.38 -3.02
N GLU A 71 12.19 -18.20 -4.07
CA GLU A 71 11.04 -18.11 -4.98
C GLU A 71 9.72 -18.37 -4.24
N GLU A 72 9.71 -19.32 -3.31
CA GLU A 72 8.58 -19.61 -2.42
C GLU A 72 8.22 -18.41 -1.56
N GLY A 73 9.22 -17.72 -0.99
CA GLY A 73 9.03 -16.48 -0.23
C GLY A 73 8.40 -15.38 -1.07
N ARG A 74 8.83 -15.22 -2.33
CA ARG A 74 8.23 -14.25 -3.27
C ARG A 74 6.79 -14.62 -3.63
N ALA A 75 6.53 -15.90 -3.89
CA ALA A 75 5.20 -16.39 -4.21
C ALA A 75 4.22 -16.18 -3.04
N LEU A 76 4.64 -16.53 -1.82
CA LEU A 76 3.84 -16.29 -0.62
C LEU A 76 3.60 -14.80 -0.40
N LEU A 77 4.63 -13.97 -0.53
CA LEU A 77 4.48 -12.52 -0.39
C LEU A 77 3.49 -11.96 -1.42
N LYS A 78 3.56 -12.42 -2.67
CA LYS A 78 2.59 -12.05 -3.71
C LYS A 78 1.17 -12.48 -3.36
N PHE A 79 0.99 -13.68 -2.80
CA PHE A 79 -0.30 -14.14 -2.29
C PHE A 79 -0.82 -13.25 -1.14
N MET A 80 0.06 -12.89 -0.21
CA MET A 80 -0.26 -11.97 0.88
C MET A 80 -0.63 -10.57 0.38
N GLU A 81 -0.03 -10.12 -0.72
CA GLU A 81 -0.29 -8.79 -1.31
C GLU A 81 -1.48 -8.78 -2.29
N ALA A 82 -1.91 -9.95 -2.77
CA ALA A 82 -3.04 -10.08 -3.67
C ALA A 82 -4.28 -9.47 -3.02
N ARG A 83 -4.86 -8.42 -3.62
CA ARG A 83 -6.05 -7.77 -3.08
C ARG A 83 -7.13 -8.85 -2.86
N PRO A 84 -7.80 -8.90 -1.69
CA PRO A 84 -9.00 -9.71 -1.57
C PRO A 84 -9.91 -9.27 -2.71
N ILE A 85 -10.39 -10.22 -3.51
CA ILE A 85 -11.51 -9.94 -4.39
C ILE A 85 -12.66 -9.68 -3.43
N GLU A 86 -12.94 -8.41 -3.15
CA GLU A 86 -14.18 -8.03 -2.51
C GLU A 86 -15.29 -8.43 -3.49
N ALA A 87 -15.82 -9.64 -3.30
CA ALA A 87 -17.05 -10.06 -3.93
C ALA A 87 -18.17 -9.18 -3.36
N GLY A 88 -18.42 -8.06 -4.03
CA GLY A 88 -19.68 -7.33 -4.05
C GLY A 88 -19.96 -6.37 -2.90
N LEU A 89 -19.70 -5.08 -3.15
CA LEU A 89 -20.77 -4.07 -3.19
C LEU A 89 -20.47 -3.07 -4.32
N PRO A 90 -21.32 -2.96 -5.37
CA PRO A 90 -21.44 -1.71 -6.09
C PRO A 90 -22.26 -0.77 -5.20
N GLY A 91 -21.60 0.18 -4.54
CA GLY A 91 -22.26 1.17 -3.71
C GLY A 91 -21.27 2.18 -3.13
N GLU A 92 -21.37 3.42 -3.59
CA GLU A 92 -20.80 4.63 -2.99
C GLU A 92 -19.26 4.82 -3.00
N ARG A 93 -18.73 5.08 -4.20
CA ARG A 93 -17.87 6.27 -4.38
C ARG A 93 -18.42 7.14 -5.50
N GLU A 94 -19.66 7.58 -5.34
CA GLU A 94 -20.01 8.94 -5.74
C GLU A 94 -19.31 9.90 -4.78
N VAL A 95 -18.03 10.16 -5.01
CA VAL A 95 -17.53 11.50 -4.72
C VAL A 95 -18.02 12.35 -5.87
N ALA A 96 -19.17 12.97 -5.61
CA ALA A 96 -19.62 14.16 -6.30
C ALA A 96 -18.42 15.09 -6.48
N ALA A 97 -17.90 15.15 -7.70
CA ALA A 97 -17.26 16.36 -8.18
C ALA A 97 -18.40 17.36 -8.34
N PRO A 98 -18.44 18.48 -7.60
CA PRO A 98 -19.38 19.53 -7.94
C PRO A 98 -19.03 20.04 -9.34
N ASP A 99 -20.02 19.88 -10.20
CA ASP A 99 -20.21 20.50 -11.50
C ASP A 99 -19.61 21.92 -11.57
N GLN A 100 -18.53 22.07 -12.34
CA GLN A 100 -17.90 23.36 -12.66
C GLN A 100 -17.66 23.48 -14.18
N SER A 101 -18.49 22.81 -15.00
CA SER A 101 -18.45 22.92 -16.46
C SER A 101 -19.84 23.01 -17.09
N GLN A 102 -20.75 23.75 -16.45
CA GLN A 102 -21.92 24.29 -17.12
C GLN A 102 -21.96 25.81 -16.96
N ARG A 103 -20.97 26.54 -17.51
CA ARG A 103 -21.18 27.95 -17.87
C ARG A 103 -22.09 27.99 -19.10
N MET A 104 -23.38 27.76 -18.87
CA MET A 104 -24.43 28.04 -19.84
C MET A 104 -25.12 29.33 -19.41
N ILE A 105 -24.70 30.41 -20.07
CA ILE A 105 -25.47 31.63 -20.34
C ILE A 105 -26.99 31.42 -20.25
N PRO A 106 -27.69 32.27 -19.49
CA PRO A 106 -29.06 32.64 -19.83
C PRO A 106 -29.07 34.07 -20.38
N GLN A 107 -29.45 34.16 -21.64
CA GLN A 107 -29.94 35.38 -22.27
C GLN A 107 -31.30 35.77 -21.66
N LEU A 108 -31.50 37.09 -21.58
CA LEU A 108 -32.73 37.83 -21.92
C LEU A 108 -33.82 38.17 -20.87
N PHE A 109 -34.05 39.50 -20.82
CA PHE A 109 -35.26 40.29 -20.52
C PHE A 109 -35.69 40.48 -19.06
N ALA A 110 -35.55 41.72 -18.54
CA ALA A 110 -36.58 42.78 -18.44
C ALA A 110 -37.14 42.81 -17.00
N VAL A 111 -37.32 43.91 -16.27
CA VAL A 111 -37.98 45.18 -16.59
C VAL A 111 -37.79 46.17 -15.42
N GLU A 112 -37.73 47.47 -15.75
CA GLU A 112 -38.03 48.70 -14.96
C GLU A 112 -37.78 48.80 -13.44
N ALA A 113 -37.15 49.90 -12.99
CA ALA A 113 -37.85 51.15 -12.66
C ALA A 113 -36.97 52.20 -11.94
N GLY A 114 -36.96 53.44 -12.46
CA GLY A 114 -36.66 54.71 -11.74
C GLY A 114 -35.17 55.05 -11.58
N ARG A 115 -34.66 56.28 -11.74
CA ARG A 115 -35.25 57.63 -11.84
C ARG A 115 -34.13 58.57 -12.36
N ARG A 116 -34.53 59.54 -13.21
CA ARG A 116 -33.93 60.83 -13.64
C ARG A 116 -32.97 61.53 -12.65
N PRO A 117 -32.15 62.54 -13.03
CA PRO A 117 -32.35 63.59 -14.07
C PRO A 117 -31.40 63.60 -15.27
#